data_AF-A0A9W2ZQB3-F1
#
_entry.id   AF-A0A9W2ZQB3-F1
#
_cell.length_a   1.000
_cell.length_b   1.000
_cell.length_c   1.000
_cell.angle_alpha   90.00
_cell.angle_beta   90.00
_cell.angle_gamma   90.00
#
_symmetry.space_group_name_H-M   'P 1'
#
loop_
_entity.id
_entity.type
_entity.pdbx_description
1 polymer ?
#
loop_
_entity_poly.entity_id
_entity_poly.type
_entity_poly.pdbx_seq_one_letter_code
_entity_poly.pdbx_strand_id
1 'polypeptide(L)'
;MTNNKHLNDVTHHILNRDTSYLNDTDTSYLNVTDTSYLNVTDTSYLNVTDTSYLSDTETSYLNDTDTSYLNVTDTSYLNVTDTSYLSDTETSYLNDTDTSYLNVTDTSYLSDTETSYLNDKDTSYLNVTDTSYLSDTETSYLNDTDTSYLNDADTSYLNVTDTSYLSDTETSYLNDTDTSYLNDTDTSYLNDTDTSYLNVTDTSYLSDTETSYLTSCGLKALHLLTMQNARKL
;
A
#
# COMPACT_ATOMS: atom_id res chain seq x y z
N MET A 1 -27.85 28.41 -6.97
CA MET A 1 -28.61 28.36 -5.70
C MET A 1 -28.08 27.15 -4.96
N THR A 2 -27.29 27.36 -3.91
CA THR A 2 -26.67 26.28 -3.14
C THR A 2 -27.75 25.70 -2.23
N ASN A 3 -28.31 24.54 -2.61
CA ASN A 3 -29.23 23.80 -1.76
C ASN A 3 -28.44 23.10 -0.65
N ASN A 4 -28.14 23.83 0.43
CA ASN A 4 -27.67 23.22 1.68
C ASN A 4 -28.86 22.57 2.37
N LYS A 5 -29.02 21.25 2.20
CA LYS A 5 -30.07 20.49 2.86
C LYS A 5 -29.50 19.88 4.13
N HIS A 6 -29.75 20.51 5.27
CA HIS A 6 -29.48 19.94 6.59
C HIS A 6 -30.66 19.01 6.92
N LEU A 7 -30.50 17.71 6.71
CA LEU A 7 -31.47 16.70 7.13
C LEU A 7 -31.06 16.20 8.51
N ASN A 8 -31.97 16.24 9.47
CA ASN A 8 -31.75 15.75 10.83
C ASN A 8 -33.05 15.03 11.22
N ASP A 9 -33.15 13.73 10.91
CA ASP A 9 -34.23 12.87 11.43
C ASP A 9 -33.74 11.41 11.49
N VAL A 10 -34.29 10.67 12.43
CA VAL A 10 -33.77 9.41 12.95
C VAL A 10 -34.23 8.27 12.04
N THR A 11 -33.33 7.34 11.68
CA THR A 11 -33.47 6.25 10.67
C THR A 11 -33.49 6.69 9.20
N HIS A 12 -32.33 7.01 8.63
CA HIS A 12 -32.22 7.54 7.27
C HIS A 12 -31.42 6.64 6.32
N HIS A 13 -32.09 6.24 5.24
CA HIS A 13 -31.47 5.85 3.98
C HIS A 13 -31.50 7.11 3.11
N ILE A 14 -30.45 7.93 3.14
CA ILE A 14 -30.39 9.12 2.28
C ILE A 14 -29.85 8.69 0.93
N LEU A 15 -30.70 8.81 -0.10
CA LEU A 15 -30.28 8.89 -1.50
C LEU A 15 -30.23 10.37 -1.85
N ASN A 16 -29.04 10.95 -1.89
CA ASN A 16 -28.87 12.31 -2.36
C ASN A 16 -28.30 12.30 -3.78
N ARG A 17 -28.97 13.03 -4.67
CA ARG A 17 -28.58 13.22 -6.07
C ARG A 17 -28.36 14.71 -6.25
N ASP A 18 -27.16 15.09 -6.67
CA ASP A 18 -26.79 16.45 -7.09
C ASP A 18 -26.83 17.53 -5.99
N THR A 19 -25.80 17.56 -5.14
CA THR A 19 -25.54 18.71 -4.24
C THR A 19 -24.10 19.17 -4.32
N SER A 20 -23.82 20.48 -4.18
CA SER A 20 -22.44 20.98 -4.19
C SER A 20 -21.68 20.69 -2.89
N TYR A 21 -22.40 20.46 -1.79
CA TYR A 21 -21.83 20.25 -0.46
C TYR A 21 -22.82 19.44 0.38
N LEU A 22 -22.34 18.37 1.00
CA LEU A 22 -23.08 17.56 1.96
C LEU A 22 -22.24 17.35 3.22
N ASN A 23 -22.86 17.55 4.37
CA ASN A 23 -22.30 17.22 5.68
C ASN A 23 -23.34 16.38 6.40
N ASP A 24 -22.99 15.13 6.70
CA ASP A 24 -23.87 14.16 7.36
C ASP A 24 -23.25 13.68 8.67
N THR A 25 -24.10 13.50 9.67
CA THR A 25 -23.69 13.11 11.01
C THR A 25 -24.67 12.08 11.53
N ASP A 26 -24.16 10.95 12.00
CA ASP A 26 -24.88 9.85 12.63
C ASP A 26 -25.98 9.22 11.74
N THR A 27 -25.60 8.55 10.65
CA THR A 27 -26.55 7.77 9.84
C THR A 27 -26.19 6.29 9.75
N SER A 28 -27.19 5.42 9.54
CA SER A 28 -26.90 3.99 9.38
C SER A 28 -26.45 3.64 7.97
N TYR A 29 -26.99 4.33 6.97
CA TYR A 29 -26.72 4.06 5.56
C TYR A 29 -26.82 5.35 4.73
N LEU A 30 -25.72 5.70 4.06
CA LEU A 30 -25.63 6.87 3.19
C LEU A 30 -25.17 6.45 1.79
N ASN A 31 -25.94 6.83 0.77
CA ASN A 31 -25.57 6.63 -0.63
C ASN A 31 -25.58 7.97 -1.36
N VAL A 32 -24.42 8.37 -1.87
CA VAL A 32 -24.20 9.67 -2.50
C VAL A 32 -23.75 9.46 -3.93
N THR A 33 -24.52 10.04 -4.85
CA THR A 33 -24.16 10.10 -6.27
C THR A 33 -24.03 11.57 -6.65
N ASP A 34 -22.85 11.96 -7.12
CA ASP A 34 -22.51 13.28 -7.65
C ASP A 34 -22.57 14.41 -6.59
N THR A 35 -21.45 14.63 -5.89
CA THR A 35 -21.27 15.81 -5.02
C THR A 35 -19.88 16.39 -5.12
N SER A 36 -19.71 17.71 -5.01
CA SER A 36 -18.35 18.27 -5.02
C SER A 36 -17.61 18.06 -3.70
N TYR A 37 -18.34 18.06 -2.59
CA TYR A 37 -17.77 17.94 -1.24
C TYR A 37 -18.70 17.11 -0.36
N LEU A 38 -18.13 16.12 0.32
CA LEU A 38 -18.81 15.25 1.28
C LEU A 38 -18.00 15.17 2.57
N ASN A 39 -18.64 15.46 3.70
CA ASN A 39 -18.07 15.26 5.03
C ASN A 39 -19.00 14.35 5.83
N VAL A 40 -18.44 13.28 6.42
CA VAL A 40 -19.17 12.25 7.15
C VAL A 40 -18.43 11.92 8.44
N THR A 41 -19.15 11.82 9.56
CA THR A 41 -18.53 11.64 10.89
C THR A 41 -18.83 10.31 11.56
N ASP A 42 -20.00 9.71 11.34
CA ASP A 42 -20.36 8.41 11.93
C ASP A 42 -21.41 7.75 11.04
N THR A 43 -20.99 6.73 10.28
CA THR A 43 -21.90 5.97 9.42
C THR A 43 -21.62 4.48 9.46
N SER A 44 -22.65 3.63 9.50
CA SER A 44 -22.37 2.18 9.38
C SER A 44 -21.96 1.77 7.96
N TYR A 45 -22.59 2.37 6.95
CA TYR A 45 -22.34 2.07 5.54
C TYR A 45 -22.39 3.34 4.69
N LEU A 46 -21.30 3.62 3.96
CA LEU A 46 -21.18 4.74 3.05
C LEU A 46 -20.84 4.23 1.64
N ASN A 47 -21.64 4.62 0.64
CA ASN A 47 -21.38 4.34 -0.76
C ASN A 47 -21.33 5.65 -1.55
N VAL A 48 -20.22 5.90 -2.24
CA VAL A 48 -19.93 7.15 -2.97
C VAL A 48 -19.43 6.81 -4.37
N THR A 49 -19.95 7.51 -5.39
CA THR A 49 -19.66 7.16 -6.80
C THR A 49 -18.94 8.24 -7.60
N ASP A 50 -19.10 9.52 -7.26
CA ASP A 50 -18.42 10.62 -7.95
C ASP A 50 -18.37 11.79 -6.96
N THR A 51 -17.18 12.07 -6.44
CA THR A 51 -16.96 13.16 -5.50
C THR A 51 -15.61 13.83 -5.65
N SER A 52 -15.54 15.17 -5.66
CA SER A 52 -14.21 15.81 -5.75
C SER A 52 -13.43 15.70 -4.43
N TYR A 53 -14.12 15.77 -3.29
CA TYR A 53 -13.52 15.69 -1.96
C TYR A 53 -14.43 14.94 -0.98
N LEU A 54 -13.92 13.86 -0.40
CA LEU A 54 -14.56 13.09 0.67
C LEU A 54 -13.67 13.09 1.91
N SER A 55 -14.24 13.53 3.04
CA SER A 55 -13.66 13.36 4.38
C SER A 55 -14.59 12.47 5.20
N ASP A 56 -14.10 11.31 5.61
CA ASP A 56 -14.81 10.34 6.42
C ASP A 56 -14.06 10.11 7.74
N THR A 57 -14.78 10.18 8.86
CA THR A 57 -14.17 10.05 10.19
C THR A 57 -14.29 8.65 10.76
N GLU A 58 -15.50 8.09 10.75
CA GLU A 58 -15.77 6.79 11.36
C GLU A 58 -16.85 6.09 10.54
N THR A 59 -16.45 5.05 9.79
CA THR A 59 -17.39 4.25 9.00
C THR A 59 -17.10 2.76 9.13
N SER A 60 -18.11 1.90 9.29
CA SER A 60 -17.81 0.45 9.30
C SER A 60 -17.46 -0.08 7.90
N TYR A 61 -18.17 0.39 6.87
CA TYR A 61 -17.95 -0.01 5.47
C TYR A 61 -18.05 1.20 4.54
N LEU A 62 -16.95 1.54 3.87
CA LEU A 62 -16.88 2.59 2.86
C LEU A 62 -16.57 1.98 1.49
N ASN A 63 -17.43 2.25 0.51
CA ASN A 63 -17.19 1.95 -0.90
C ASN A 63 -17.15 3.25 -1.70
N ASP A 64 -15.99 3.59 -2.24
CA ASP A 64 -15.74 4.79 -3.03
C ASP A 64 -15.29 4.43 -4.45
N THR A 65 -15.93 5.03 -5.45
CA THR A 65 -15.69 4.65 -6.86
C THR A 65 -14.81 5.64 -7.61
N ASP A 66 -15.02 6.94 -7.44
CA ASP A 66 -14.32 7.99 -8.18
C ASP A 66 -14.25 9.22 -7.27
N THR A 67 -13.10 9.41 -6.63
CA THR A 67 -12.86 10.56 -5.77
C THR A 67 -11.50 11.20 -6.01
N SER A 68 -11.46 12.50 -6.29
CA SER A 68 -10.15 13.16 -6.48
C SER A 68 -9.31 13.21 -5.19
N TYR A 69 -9.94 13.43 -4.03
CA TYR A 69 -9.29 13.48 -2.73
C TYR A 69 -10.13 12.79 -1.65
N LEU A 70 -9.62 11.67 -1.14
CA LEU A 70 -10.24 10.86 -0.11
C LEU A 70 -9.40 10.90 1.17
N ASN A 71 -10.00 11.32 2.28
CA ASN A 71 -9.41 11.26 3.60
C ASN A 71 -10.29 10.41 4.52
N VAL A 72 -9.71 9.34 5.07
CA VAL A 72 -10.39 8.38 5.94
C VAL A 72 -9.61 8.27 7.25
N THR A 73 -10.33 8.32 8.37
CA THR A 73 -9.71 8.25 9.70
C THR A 73 -9.83 6.86 10.33
N ASP A 74 -11.04 6.32 10.44
CA ASP A 74 -11.28 5.00 11.04
C ASP A 74 -12.32 4.25 10.19
N THR A 75 -11.92 3.14 9.58
CA THR A 75 -12.84 2.29 8.82
C THR A 75 -12.56 0.80 8.98
N SER A 76 -13.59 -0.04 9.16
CA SER A 76 -13.34 -1.49 9.21
C SER A 76 -13.03 -2.07 7.82
N TYR A 77 -13.76 -1.63 6.79
CA TYR A 77 -13.55 -2.04 5.40
C TYR A 77 -13.65 -0.85 4.45
N LEU A 78 -12.57 -0.60 3.72
CA LEU A 78 -12.47 0.45 2.71
C LEU A 78 -12.22 -0.19 1.34
N ASN A 79 -13.10 0.08 0.37
CA ASN A 79 -12.96 -0.32 -1.01
C ASN A 79 -12.93 0.92 -1.90
N VAL A 80 -11.84 1.11 -2.65
CA VAL A 80 -11.56 2.30 -3.44
C VAL A 80 -11.20 1.88 -4.86
N THR A 81 -11.82 2.51 -5.85
CA THR A 81 -11.64 2.13 -7.27
C THR A 81 -10.76 3.09 -8.05
N ASP A 82 -11.01 4.39 -7.98
CA ASP A 82 -10.25 5.42 -8.72
C ASP A 82 -10.11 6.66 -7.84
N THR A 83 -8.90 6.95 -7.37
CA THR A 83 -8.63 8.20 -6.67
C THR A 83 -7.31 8.86 -7.06
N SER A 84 -7.27 10.19 -7.05
CA SER A 84 -5.96 10.86 -7.25
C SER A 84 -5.13 10.87 -5.97
N TYR A 85 -5.77 10.99 -4.80
CA TYR A 85 -5.11 11.04 -3.50
C TYR A 85 -5.97 10.35 -2.44
N LEU A 86 -5.41 9.33 -1.79
CA LEU A 86 -5.99 8.67 -0.64
C LEU A 86 -5.05 8.83 0.57
N SER A 87 -5.60 9.35 1.67
CA SER A 87 -4.97 9.35 2.99
C SER A 87 -5.85 8.57 3.94
N ASP A 88 -5.36 7.41 4.37
CA ASP A 88 -6.03 6.49 5.29
C ASP A 88 -5.22 6.35 6.59
N THR A 89 -5.91 6.43 7.73
CA THR A 89 -5.25 6.46 9.05
C THR A 89 -5.33 5.12 9.76
N GLU A 90 -6.51 4.55 9.88
CA GLU A 90 -6.73 3.29 10.60
C GLU A 90 -7.81 2.49 9.87
N THR A 91 -7.40 1.44 9.15
CA THR A 91 -8.34 0.56 8.43
C THR A 91 -8.03 -0.91 8.62
N SER A 92 -9.02 -1.73 9.00
CA SER A 92 -8.75 -3.17 9.11
C SER A 92 -8.50 -3.85 7.76
N TYR A 93 -9.28 -3.49 6.73
CA TYR A 93 -9.11 -4.04 5.37
C TYR A 93 -9.27 -2.93 4.32
N LEU A 94 -8.20 -2.67 3.57
CA LEU A 94 -8.18 -1.75 2.45
C LEU A 94 -7.98 -2.52 1.14
N ASN A 95 -8.91 -2.34 0.21
CA ASN A 95 -8.76 -2.74 -1.19
C ASN A 95 -8.72 -1.48 -2.05
N ASP A 96 -7.59 -1.24 -2.71
CA ASP A 96 -7.37 -0.11 -3.60
C ASP A 96 -7.03 -0.61 -5.00
N THR A 97 -7.62 0.02 -6.01
CA THR A 97 -7.49 -0.43 -7.40
C THR A 97 -6.62 0.50 -8.25
N ASP A 98 -6.88 1.79 -8.24
CA ASP A 98 -6.14 2.77 -9.04
C ASP A 98 -6.04 4.08 -8.23
N THR A 99 -4.86 4.32 -7.67
CA THR A 99 -4.61 5.54 -6.91
C THR A 99 -3.28 6.19 -7.28
N SER A 100 -3.29 7.47 -7.66
CA SER A 100 -2.02 8.14 -7.98
C SER A 100 -1.10 8.30 -6.74
N TYR A 101 -1.67 8.58 -5.57
CA TYR A 101 -0.93 8.75 -4.31
C TYR A 101 -1.70 8.14 -3.14
N LEU A 102 -1.17 7.05 -2.58
CA LEU A 102 -1.73 6.34 -1.44
C LEU A 102 -0.83 6.52 -0.21
N ASN A 103 -1.40 7.03 0.89
CA ASN A 103 -0.73 7.14 2.18
C ASN A 103 -1.57 6.40 3.23
N VAL A 104 -0.96 5.41 3.86
CA VAL A 104 -1.58 4.49 4.81
C VAL A 104 -0.77 4.46 6.10
N THR A 105 -1.44 4.56 7.24
CA THR A 105 -0.77 4.65 8.55
C THR A 105 -0.83 3.37 9.37
N ASP A 106 -1.98 2.72 9.46
CA ASP A 106 -2.19 1.49 10.23
C ASP A 106 -3.27 0.64 9.54
N THR A 107 -2.86 -0.49 8.96
CA THR A 107 -3.82 -1.45 8.40
C THR A 107 -3.53 -2.91 8.72
N SER A 108 -4.57 -3.72 8.89
CA SER A 108 -4.34 -5.17 9.04
C SER A 108 -4.11 -5.87 7.70
N TYR A 109 -4.75 -5.40 6.63
CA TYR A 109 -4.61 -5.96 5.29
C TYR A 109 -4.81 -4.86 4.24
N LEU A 110 -3.80 -4.69 3.38
CA LEU A 110 -3.82 -3.81 2.22
C LEU A 110 -3.61 -4.65 0.95
N SER A 111 -4.57 -4.59 0.04
CA SER A 111 -4.42 -5.05 -1.34
C SER A 111 -4.47 -3.84 -2.27
N ASP A 112 -3.33 -3.51 -2.86
CA ASP A 112 -3.17 -2.44 -3.84
C ASP A 112 -2.86 -3.02 -5.23
N THR A 113 -3.50 -2.47 -6.25
CA THR A 113 -3.39 -2.96 -7.63
C THR A 113 -2.52 -2.07 -8.50
N GLU A 114 -2.79 -0.76 -8.52
CA GLU A 114 -2.05 0.18 -9.37
C GLU A 114 -1.90 1.52 -8.64
N THR A 115 -0.66 1.84 -8.23
CA THR A 115 -0.36 3.14 -7.61
C THR A 115 0.89 3.78 -8.19
N SER A 116 0.91 5.10 -8.36
CA SER A 116 2.19 5.76 -8.70
C SER A 116 3.09 5.89 -7.47
N TYR A 117 2.52 6.17 -6.30
CA TYR A 117 3.26 6.34 -5.06
C TYR A 117 2.47 5.75 -3.89
N LEU A 118 3.05 4.76 -3.23
CA LEU A 118 2.55 4.18 -1.99
C LEU A 118 3.51 4.48 -0.84
N ASN A 119 2.99 5.15 0.20
CA ASN A 119 3.65 5.29 1.49
C ASN A 119 2.85 4.50 2.52
N ASP A 120 3.41 3.39 2.97
CA ASP A 120 2.83 2.55 4.00
C ASP A 120 3.71 2.56 5.25
N LYS A 121 3.07 2.45 6.41
CA LYS A 121 3.75 2.64 7.69
C LYS A 121 3.68 1.44 8.63
N ASP A 122 2.51 0.84 8.77
CA ASP A 122 2.31 -0.29 9.67
C ASP A 122 1.20 -1.15 9.08
N THR A 123 1.60 -2.24 8.43
CA THR A 123 0.66 -3.17 7.81
C THR A 123 0.97 -4.61 8.14
N SER A 124 -0.01 -5.37 8.62
CA SER A 124 0.23 -6.81 8.87
C SER A 124 0.42 -7.61 7.58
N TYR A 125 -0.35 -7.31 6.53
CA TYR A 125 -0.27 -7.98 5.23
C TYR A 125 -0.45 -6.97 4.10
N LEU A 126 0.62 -6.73 3.34
CA LEU A 126 0.64 -5.83 2.20
C LEU A 126 0.82 -6.63 0.90
N ASN A 127 -0.11 -6.48 -0.03
CA ASN A 127 -0.03 -7.06 -1.36
C ASN A 127 -0.13 -5.96 -2.42
N VAL A 128 0.93 -5.79 -3.20
CA VAL A 128 1.09 -4.74 -4.20
C VAL A 128 1.37 -5.36 -5.56
N THR A 129 0.68 -4.86 -6.58
CA THR A 129 0.78 -5.43 -7.94
C THR A 129 1.60 -4.59 -8.89
N ASP A 130 1.33 -3.29 -9.02
CA ASP A 130 2.07 -2.37 -9.90
C ASP A 130 2.24 -1.02 -9.21
N THR A 131 3.48 -0.69 -8.84
CA THR A 131 3.79 0.58 -8.18
C THR A 131 5.06 1.24 -8.71
N SER A 132 5.03 2.54 -9.00
CA SER A 132 6.29 3.22 -9.39
C SER A 132 7.24 3.45 -8.19
N TYR A 133 6.69 3.78 -7.02
CA TYR A 133 7.46 4.00 -5.79
C TYR A 133 6.71 3.47 -4.57
N LEU A 134 7.29 2.49 -3.88
CA LEU A 134 6.81 1.97 -2.61
C LEU A 134 7.82 2.31 -1.50
N SER A 135 7.33 2.99 -0.47
CA SER A 135 8.03 3.20 0.80
C SER A 135 7.24 2.51 1.88
N ASP A 136 7.76 1.40 2.39
CA ASP A 136 7.19 0.64 3.50
C ASP A 136 8.07 0.81 4.75
N THR A 137 7.45 0.79 5.93
CA THR A 137 8.16 1.03 7.20
C THR A 137 8.13 -0.19 8.13
N GLU A 138 6.99 -0.84 8.29
CA GLU A 138 6.85 -1.98 9.20
C GLU A 138 5.74 -2.90 8.67
N THR A 139 6.15 -4.07 8.16
CA THR A 139 5.20 -5.05 7.61
C THR A 139 5.49 -6.47 8.07
N SER A 140 4.47 -7.25 8.43
CA SER A 140 4.72 -8.67 8.73
C SER A 140 4.90 -9.51 7.46
N TYR A 141 4.12 -9.24 6.41
CA TYR A 141 4.21 -9.93 5.12
C TYR A 141 3.98 -8.94 3.98
N LEU A 142 5.01 -8.72 3.16
CA LEU A 142 4.94 -7.92 1.94
C LEU A 142 5.09 -8.84 0.72
N ASN A 143 4.10 -8.80 -0.16
CA ASN A 143 4.17 -9.41 -1.49
C ASN A 143 4.07 -8.31 -2.55
N ASP A 144 5.18 -8.07 -3.24
CA ASP A 144 5.33 -7.04 -4.26
C ASP A 144 5.64 -7.69 -5.62
N THR A 145 4.87 -7.30 -6.65
CA THR A 145 4.95 -7.94 -7.97
C THR A 145 5.77 -7.15 -8.98
N ASP A 146 5.47 -5.87 -9.18
CA ASP A 146 6.17 -5.01 -10.13
C ASP A 146 6.32 -3.63 -9.50
N THR A 147 7.52 -3.32 -9.02
CA THR A 147 7.82 -2.01 -8.45
C THR A 147 9.10 -1.41 -8.99
N SER A 148 9.05 -0.19 -9.52
CA SER A 148 10.28 0.47 -10.01
C SER A 148 11.26 0.79 -8.87
N TYR A 149 10.77 1.26 -7.72
CA TYR A 149 11.59 1.58 -6.55
C TYR A 149 10.91 1.16 -5.26
N LEU A 150 11.48 0.16 -4.59
CA LEU A 150 11.04 -0.33 -3.28
C LEU A 150 12.07 0.07 -2.21
N ASN A 151 11.60 0.79 -1.19
CA ASN A 151 12.33 1.04 0.04
C ASN A 151 11.55 0.42 1.20
N ASP A 152 12.12 -0.64 1.76
CA ASP A 152 11.57 -1.39 2.87
C ASP A 152 12.49 -1.28 4.09
N ALA A 153 11.88 -1.09 5.26
CA ALA A 153 12.62 -0.80 6.49
C ALA A 153 12.62 -1.97 7.49
N ASP A 154 11.48 -2.63 7.70
CA ASP A 154 11.36 -3.75 8.64
C ASP A 154 10.24 -4.69 8.18
N THR A 155 10.63 -5.83 7.60
CA THR A 155 9.68 -6.83 7.14
C THR A 155 10.01 -8.24 7.62
N SER A 156 9.03 -8.95 8.17
CA SER A 156 9.27 -10.35 8.56
C SER A 156 9.41 -11.29 7.33
N TYR A 157 8.56 -11.12 6.33
CA TYR A 157 8.63 -11.87 5.07
C TYR A 157 8.39 -10.96 3.88
N LEU A 158 9.44 -10.76 3.07
CA LEU A 158 9.41 -9.96 1.87
C LEU A 158 9.51 -10.88 0.64
N ASN A 159 8.51 -10.83 -0.23
CA ASN A 159 8.50 -11.51 -1.51
C ASN A 159 8.40 -10.49 -2.64
N VAL A 160 9.42 -10.43 -3.48
CA VAL A 160 9.56 -9.45 -4.56
C VAL A 160 9.77 -10.20 -5.88
N THR A 161 9.03 -9.79 -6.91
CA THR A 161 9.06 -10.47 -8.22
C THR A 161 9.86 -9.70 -9.27
N ASP A 162 9.56 -8.42 -9.51
CA ASP A 162 10.26 -7.58 -10.48
C ASP A 162 10.47 -6.19 -9.89
N THR A 163 11.74 -5.81 -9.65
CA THR A 163 12.05 -4.44 -9.26
C THR A 163 13.30 -3.87 -9.91
N SER A 164 13.27 -2.57 -10.23
CA SER A 164 14.49 -1.91 -10.72
C SER A 164 15.47 -1.58 -9.59
N TYR A 165 14.95 -1.27 -8.39
CA TYR A 165 15.77 -0.96 -7.24
C TYR A 165 15.06 -1.33 -5.94
N LEU A 166 15.69 -2.20 -5.16
CA LEU A 166 15.27 -2.61 -3.82
C LEU A 166 16.31 -2.16 -2.80
N SER A 167 15.87 -1.35 -1.84
CA SER A 167 16.61 -1.05 -0.61
C SER A 167 15.88 -1.66 0.56
N ASP A 168 16.47 -2.69 1.16
CA ASP A 168 15.95 -3.42 2.30
C ASP A 168 16.88 -3.22 3.51
N THR A 169 16.29 -2.96 4.67
CA THR A 169 17.04 -2.65 5.88
C THR A 169 17.07 -3.82 6.87
N GLU A 170 15.92 -4.37 7.23
CA GLU A 170 15.82 -5.47 8.18
C GLU A 170 14.74 -6.44 7.73
N THR A 171 15.15 -7.63 7.30
CA THR A 171 14.20 -8.65 6.86
C THR A 171 14.53 -10.03 7.43
N SER A 172 13.52 -10.75 7.95
CA SER A 172 13.77 -12.14 8.40
C SER A 172 13.91 -13.11 7.22
N TYR A 173 13.09 -12.95 6.19
CA TYR A 173 13.14 -13.77 4.98
C TYR A 173 12.84 -12.94 3.74
N LEU A 174 13.82 -12.80 2.85
CA LEU A 174 13.68 -12.14 1.55
C LEU A 174 13.73 -13.19 0.44
N ASN A 175 12.68 -13.25 -0.37
CA ASN A 175 12.64 -13.96 -1.64
C ASN A 175 12.55 -12.95 -2.78
N ASP A 176 13.63 -12.82 -3.53
CA ASP A 176 13.78 -11.89 -4.64
C ASP A 176 13.99 -12.66 -5.95
N THR A 177 13.28 -12.25 -6.99
CA THR A 177 13.23 -12.99 -8.26
C THR A 177 13.99 -12.29 -9.37
N ASP A 178 13.69 -11.03 -9.66
CA ASP A 178 14.32 -10.24 -10.71
C ASP A 178 14.52 -8.81 -10.21
N THR A 179 15.75 -8.48 -9.83
CA THR A 179 16.08 -7.14 -9.33
C THR A 179 17.33 -6.57 -9.99
N SER A 180 17.22 -5.38 -10.58
CA SER A 180 18.39 -4.74 -11.19
C SER A 180 19.44 -4.30 -10.15
N TYR A 181 19.00 -3.78 -9.00
CA TYR A 181 19.87 -3.36 -7.89
C TYR A 181 19.23 -3.69 -6.54
N LEU A 182 19.83 -4.63 -5.82
CA LEU A 182 19.44 -4.99 -4.46
C LEU A 182 20.49 -4.49 -3.46
N ASN A 183 20.07 -3.65 -2.52
CA ASN A 183 20.83 -3.24 -1.35
C ASN A 183 20.15 -3.73 -0.07
N ASP A 184 20.65 -4.84 0.47
CA ASP A 184 20.15 -5.51 1.68
C ASP A 184 21.11 -5.30 2.86
N THR A 185 20.58 -4.82 3.99
CA THR A 185 21.40 -4.50 5.16
C THR A 185 21.46 -5.66 6.16
N ASP A 186 20.34 -6.13 6.68
CA ASP A 186 20.28 -7.20 7.68
C ASP A 186 19.18 -8.21 7.35
N THR A 187 19.55 -9.26 6.60
CA THR A 187 18.63 -10.35 6.27
C THR A 187 19.03 -11.69 6.87
N SER A 188 18.10 -12.36 7.57
CA SER A 188 18.40 -13.70 8.10
C SER A 188 18.51 -14.76 6.99
N TYR A 189 17.61 -14.74 6.01
CA TYR A 189 17.63 -15.65 4.86
C TYR A 189 17.27 -14.91 3.57
N LEU A 190 18.21 -14.85 2.64
CA LEU A 190 18.02 -14.27 1.31
C LEU A 190 18.03 -15.38 0.25
N ASN A 191 16.92 -15.51 -0.48
CA ASN A 191 16.83 -16.28 -1.72
C ASN A 191 16.73 -15.32 -2.90
N ASP A 192 17.80 -15.23 -3.67
CA ASP A 192 17.92 -14.35 -4.82
C ASP A 192 18.07 -15.20 -6.10
N THR A 193 17.30 -14.85 -7.14
CA THR A 193 17.28 -15.60 -8.40
C THR A 193 18.07 -14.90 -9.50
N ASP A 194 17.72 -13.67 -9.86
CA ASP A 194 18.39 -12.89 -10.89
C ASP A 194 18.58 -11.44 -10.41
N THR A 195 19.82 -11.12 -10.03
CA THR A 195 20.17 -9.77 -9.60
C THR A 195 21.39 -9.23 -10.35
N SER A 196 21.25 -8.08 -10.99
CA SER A 196 22.40 -7.47 -11.69
C SER A 196 23.45 -6.96 -10.70
N TYR A 197 23.04 -6.30 -9.63
CA TYR A 197 23.93 -5.77 -8.59
C TYR A 197 23.39 -6.06 -7.19
N LEU A 198 24.06 -6.97 -6.49
CA LEU A 198 23.72 -7.38 -5.14
C LEU A 198 24.72 -6.79 -4.13
N ASN A 199 24.24 -5.97 -3.21
CA ASN A 199 25.00 -5.47 -2.07
C ASN A 199 24.36 -5.95 -0.76
N VAL A 200 25.07 -6.78 -0.01
CA VAL A 200 24.59 -7.36 1.26
C VAL A 200 25.54 -7.03 2.41
N THR A 201 25.02 -6.64 3.57
CA THR A 201 25.86 -6.26 4.73
C THR A 201 25.92 -7.30 5.84
N ASP A 202 24.80 -7.85 6.30
CA ASP A 202 24.74 -8.76 7.45
C ASP A 202 23.81 -9.97 7.20
N THR A 203 23.90 -10.58 6.02
CA THR A 203 23.05 -11.73 5.69
C THR A 203 23.52 -13.04 6.36
N SER A 204 22.62 -13.78 7.03
CA SER A 204 23.01 -15.05 7.68
C SER A 204 23.08 -16.23 6.71
N TYR A 205 22.15 -16.32 5.75
CA TYR A 205 22.16 -17.34 4.70
C TYR A 205 21.78 -16.72 3.35
N LEU A 206 22.62 -16.92 2.34
CA LEU A 206 22.36 -16.51 0.96
C LEU A 206 22.28 -17.72 0.03
N SER A 207 21.15 -17.86 -0.66
CA SER A 207 20.92 -18.72 -1.82
C SER A 207 20.82 -17.83 -3.05
N ASP A 208 21.86 -17.80 -3.88
CA ASP A 208 21.94 -16.97 -5.08
C ASP A 208 22.11 -17.86 -6.34
N THR A 209 21.34 -17.56 -7.37
CA THR A 209 21.34 -18.32 -8.64
C THR A 209 22.11 -17.58 -9.74
N GLU A 210 21.78 -16.32 -10.02
CA GLU A 210 22.34 -15.52 -11.12
C GLU A 210 22.61 -14.05 -10.72
N THR A 211 23.64 -13.82 -9.90
CA THR A 211 24.16 -12.45 -9.66
C THR A 211 25.31 -12.06 -10.60
N SER A 212 25.23 -10.88 -11.23
CA SER A 212 26.34 -10.32 -12.05
C SER A 212 27.45 -9.67 -11.21
N TYR A 213 27.09 -8.89 -10.20
CA TYR A 213 28.04 -8.24 -9.27
C TYR A 213 27.60 -8.41 -7.82
N LEU A 214 28.45 -9.00 -6.99
CA LEU A 214 28.19 -9.21 -5.57
C LEU A 214 29.20 -8.43 -4.71
N THR A 215 28.69 -7.58 -3.83
CA THR A 215 29.42 -6.99 -2.69
C THR A 215 28.81 -7.54 -1.40
N SER A 216 29.66 -8.10 -0.52
CA SER A 216 29.18 -8.69 0.73
C SER A 216 30.09 -8.37 1.91
N CYS A 217 29.52 -7.87 3.00
CA CYS A 217 30.10 -7.93 4.35
C CYS A 217 29.30 -8.96 5.18
N GLY A 218 29.74 -9.34 6.38
CA GLY A 218 28.89 -10.07 7.36
C GLY A 218 28.38 -11.48 7.04
N LEU A 219 28.54 -11.98 5.81
CA LEU A 219 27.93 -13.22 5.32
C LEU A 219 28.42 -14.48 6.06
N LYS A 220 27.50 -15.19 6.74
CA LYS A 220 27.84 -16.41 7.53
C LYS A 220 27.83 -17.69 6.68
N ALA A 221 26.87 -17.84 5.78
CA ALA A 221 26.71 -19.02 4.92
C ALA A 221 26.30 -18.63 3.49
N LEU A 222 26.87 -19.33 2.51
CA LEU A 222 26.70 -19.03 1.09
C LEU A 222 26.48 -20.32 0.28
N HIS A 223 25.38 -20.39 -0.46
CA HIS A 223 25.08 -21.41 -1.46
C HIS A 223 24.96 -20.76 -2.84
N LEU A 224 25.70 -21.27 -3.82
CA LEU A 224 25.79 -20.71 -5.17
C LEU A 224 25.57 -21.81 -6.19
N LEU A 225 24.61 -21.64 -7.11
CA LEU A 225 24.41 -22.59 -8.21
C LEU A 225 25.19 -22.24 -9.48
N THR A 226 25.45 -20.95 -9.76
CA THR A 226 26.15 -20.52 -10.97
C THR A 226 26.75 -19.13 -10.80
N MET A 227 28.05 -18.95 -11.06
CA MET A 227 28.63 -17.62 -11.26
C MET A 227 29.23 -17.53 -12.65
N GLN A 228 28.67 -16.69 -13.53
CA GLN A 228 29.44 -16.11 -14.64
C GLN A 228 30.04 -14.79 -14.18
N ASN A 229 31.26 -14.84 -13.60
CA ASN A 229 32.13 -13.68 -13.33
C ASN A 229 31.88 -12.81 -12.08
N ALA A 230 31.55 -13.37 -10.91
CA ALA A 230 31.65 -12.55 -9.69
C ALA A 230 33.12 -12.17 -9.41
N ARG A 231 33.49 -10.92 -9.70
CA ARG A 231 34.67 -10.30 -9.10
C ARG A 231 34.29 -9.90 -7.68
N LYS A 232 34.71 -10.70 -6.69
CA LYS A 232 34.86 -10.19 -5.33
C LYS A 232 35.83 -8.99 -5.39
N LEU A 233 35.34 -7.79 -5.08
CA LEU A 233 36.20 -6.63 -4.80
C LEU A 233 36.71 -6.68 -3.36
#